data_AF-A0A483Z9L3-F1
#
_entry.id   AF-A0A483Z9L3-F1
#
_cell.length_a   1.000
_cell.length_b   1.000
_cell.length_c   1.000
_cell.angle_alpha   90.00
_cell.angle_beta   90.00
_cell.angle_gamma   90.00
#
_symmetry.space_group_name_H-M   'P 1'
#
loop_
_entity.id
_entity.type
_entity.pdbx_description
1 polymer ?
#
loop_
_entity_poly.entity_id
_entity_poly.type
_entity_poly.pdbx_seq_one_letter_code
_entity_poly.pdbx_strand_id
1 'polypeptide(L)'
;SLARSKHPACQIILAADRDLNGTGQTKADAAAEACEGIVALPPVFGDWNDAAMLKGEDATRKAIYAAIRPAAQSRFVSMSEAEFTAMSASDKAMRVHEHYGEALAVDANGQLLSRYENGIWKVITPSDFARDVAGLFQRLRAPFSSGRIASVVETLKLIIPQQEAPARRLIGFRNGVLDTQSGLFSPHSKSHWLRTLCDVDFTPPVEGETLETHAPNFWRWLDRAASGNPTKRDEILAALFMVLA
;
A
#
# COMPACT_ATOMS: atom_id res chain seq x y z
N SER A 1 -25.67 -13.57 -8.20
CA SER A 1 -25.79 -14.24 -6.88
C SER A 1 -27.17 -14.05 -6.26
N LEU A 2 -27.64 -15.01 -5.43
CA LEU A 2 -28.88 -14.90 -4.64
C LEU A 2 -28.90 -13.65 -3.75
N ALA A 3 -27.76 -13.29 -3.15
CA ALA A 3 -27.62 -12.11 -2.31
C ALA A 3 -27.94 -10.81 -3.07
N ARG A 4 -27.38 -10.66 -4.29
CA ARG A 4 -27.66 -9.52 -5.18
C ARG A 4 -29.11 -9.49 -5.66
N SER A 5 -29.71 -10.64 -5.94
CA SER A 5 -31.13 -10.72 -6.35
C SER A 5 -32.11 -10.30 -5.25
N LYS A 6 -31.78 -10.59 -3.98
CA LYS A 6 -32.61 -10.23 -2.82
C LYS A 6 -32.38 -8.79 -2.36
N HIS A 7 -31.17 -8.26 -2.54
CA HIS A 7 -30.78 -6.93 -2.06
C HIS A 7 -30.10 -6.12 -3.18
N PRO A 8 -30.83 -5.73 -4.24
CA PRO A 8 -30.24 -5.10 -5.41
C PRO A 8 -29.60 -3.74 -5.10
N ALA A 9 -30.17 -2.98 -4.16
CA ALA A 9 -29.70 -1.63 -3.80
C ALA A 9 -28.63 -1.59 -2.68
N CYS A 10 -28.26 -2.74 -2.09
CA CYS A 10 -27.31 -2.78 -0.98
C CYS A 10 -25.87 -3.00 -1.47
N GLN A 11 -24.90 -2.40 -0.80
CA GLN A 11 -23.50 -2.75 -0.96
C GLN A 11 -23.26 -4.10 -0.29
N ILE A 12 -22.68 -5.05 -1.02
CA ILE A 12 -22.36 -6.39 -0.50
C ILE A 12 -20.86 -6.43 -0.19
N ILE A 13 -20.51 -6.85 1.01
CA ILE A 13 -19.12 -6.90 1.46
C ILE A 13 -18.80 -8.31 1.91
N LEU A 14 -17.68 -8.82 1.41
CA LEU A 14 -17.16 -10.13 1.72
C LEU A 14 -15.95 -9.93 2.65
N ALA A 15 -16.22 -10.04 3.94
CA ALA A 15 -15.17 -10.08 4.96
C ALA A 15 -14.52 -11.46 4.89
N ALA A 16 -13.34 -11.53 4.26
CA ALA A 16 -12.64 -12.76 4.00
C ALA A 16 -11.36 -12.88 4.82
N ASP A 17 -10.87 -14.11 4.94
CA ASP A 17 -9.61 -14.40 5.61
C ASP A 17 -8.44 -13.91 4.77
N ARG A 18 -7.42 -13.39 5.45
CA ARG A 18 -6.15 -13.06 4.84
C ARG A 18 -5.18 -14.19 5.14
N ASP A 19 -5.26 -15.26 4.37
CA ASP A 19 -4.33 -16.38 4.51
C ASP A 19 -3.02 -16.13 3.75
N LEU A 20 -2.01 -16.95 4.07
CA LEU A 20 -0.68 -16.87 3.48
C LEU A 20 -0.60 -17.50 2.08
N ASN A 21 -1.50 -18.44 1.79
CA ASN A 21 -1.50 -19.21 0.54
C ASN A 21 -2.42 -18.60 -0.54
N GLY A 22 -3.13 -17.51 -0.23
CA GLY A 22 -3.99 -16.79 -1.18
C GLY A 22 -5.39 -17.40 -1.37
N THR A 23 -5.75 -18.48 -0.65
CA THR A 23 -6.97 -19.25 -0.93
C THR A 23 -8.22 -18.48 -0.53
N GLY A 24 -8.21 -17.86 0.65
CA GLY A 24 -9.31 -17.07 1.19
C GLY A 24 -9.59 -15.84 0.34
N GLN A 25 -8.54 -15.16 -0.12
CA GLN A 25 -8.61 -14.01 -1.00
C GLN A 25 -9.16 -14.43 -2.37
N THR A 26 -8.62 -15.49 -2.98
CA THR A 26 -9.07 -15.96 -4.29
C THR A 26 -10.54 -16.36 -4.29
N LYS A 27 -11.00 -17.05 -3.23
CA LYS A 27 -12.41 -17.42 -3.07
C LYS A 27 -13.30 -16.20 -2.83
N ALA A 28 -12.81 -15.22 -2.07
CA ALA A 28 -13.53 -13.99 -1.81
C ALA A 28 -13.67 -13.14 -3.06
N ASP A 29 -12.62 -13.04 -3.88
CA ASP A 29 -12.63 -12.31 -5.16
C ASP A 29 -13.63 -12.95 -6.13
N ALA A 30 -13.62 -14.28 -6.26
CA ALA A 30 -14.60 -15.00 -7.08
C ALA A 30 -16.05 -14.80 -6.57
N ALA A 31 -16.25 -14.78 -5.25
CA ALA A 31 -17.55 -14.50 -4.66
C ALA A 31 -17.98 -13.03 -4.88
N ALA A 32 -17.05 -12.09 -4.80
CA ALA A 32 -17.28 -10.66 -5.01
C ALA A 32 -17.70 -10.40 -6.44
N GLU A 33 -17.01 -10.99 -7.42
CA GLU A 33 -17.37 -10.90 -8.83
C GLU A 33 -18.78 -11.46 -9.09
N ALA A 34 -19.12 -12.60 -8.51
CA ALA A 34 -20.44 -13.23 -8.68
C ALA A 34 -21.62 -12.47 -8.04
N CYS A 35 -21.34 -11.53 -7.13
CA CYS A 35 -22.36 -10.75 -6.41
C CYS A 35 -22.24 -9.24 -6.56
N GLU A 36 -21.31 -8.75 -7.39
CA GLU A 36 -20.94 -7.33 -7.46
C GLU A 36 -20.64 -6.76 -6.06
N GLY A 37 -19.86 -7.53 -5.29
CA GLY A 37 -19.46 -7.21 -3.92
C GLY A 37 -18.05 -6.63 -3.83
N ILE A 38 -17.64 -6.26 -2.63
CA ILE A 38 -16.29 -5.78 -2.32
C ILE A 38 -15.66 -6.71 -1.30
N VAL A 39 -14.43 -7.14 -1.54
CA VAL A 39 -13.66 -7.93 -0.58
C VAL A 39 -13.04 -7.00 0.46
N ALA A 40 -13.24 -7.34 1.73
CA ALA A 40 -12.52 -6.75 2.85
C ALA A 40 -11.61 -7.83 3.45
N LEU A 41 -10.35 -7.49 3.68
CA LEU A 41 -9.37 -8.37 4.32
C LEU A 41 -8.93 -7.78 5.66
N PRO A 42 -8.65 -8.63 6.67
CA PRO A 42 -8.14 -8.16 7.95
C PRO A 42 -6.78 -7.45 7.77
N PRO A 43 -6.46 -6.49 8.66
CA PRO A 43 -5.18 -5.78 8.68
C PRO A 43 -4.04 -6.65 9.25
N VAL A 44 -4.25 -7.94 9.42
CA VAL A 44 -3.27 -8.93 9.85
C VAL A 44 -3.48 -10.19 9.01
N PHE A 45 -2.47 -11.06 8.92
CA PHE A 45 -2.70 -12.41 8.42
C PHE A 45 -3.53 -13.19 9.44
N GLY A 46 -4.47 -13.99 8.95
CA GLY A 46 -5.48 -14.67 9.75
C GLY A 46 -6.88 -14.16 9.44
N ASP A 47 -7.79 -14.35 10.39
CA ASP A 47 -9.18 -13.94 10.27
C ASP A 47 -9.46 -12.57 10.92
N TRP A 48 -10.72 -12.15 10.89
CA TRP A 48 -11.14 -10.88 11.50
C TRP A 48 -11.13 -10.91 13.02
N ASN A 49 -11.19 -12.10 13.63
CA ASN A 49 -11.08 -12.26 15.06
C ASN A 49 -9.63 -12.08 15.52
N ASP A 50 -8.65 -12.61 14.77
CA ASP A 50 -7.22 -12.37 14.99
C ASP A 50 -6.90 -10.87 14.92
N ALA A 51 -7.49 -10.16 13.95
CA ALA A 51 -7.38 -8.72 13.86
C ALA A 51 -7.94 -8.01 15.10
N ALA A 52 -9.12 -8.42 15.59
CA ALA A 52 -9.75 -7.84 16.76
C ALA A 52 -8.94 -8.09 18.03
N MET A 53 -8.39 -9.30 18.21
CA MET A 53 -7.57 -9.65 19.37
C MET A 53 -6.22 -8.92 19.35
N LEU A 54 -5.59 -8.76 18.18
CA LEU A 54 -4.25 -8.19 18.06
C LEU A 54 -4.23 -6.65 17.98
N LYS A 55 -5.21 -6.05 17.29
CA LYS A 55 -5.26 -4.60 17.03
C LYS A 55 -6.37 -3.88 17.80
N GLY A 56 -7.25 -4.62 18.46
CA GLY A 56 -8.43 -4.09 19.13
C GLY A 56 -9.60 -3.87 18.16
N GLU A 57 -10.81 -3.79 18.73
CA GLU A 57 -12.05 -3.67 17.96
C GLU A 57 -12.12 -2.39 17.11
N ASP A 58 -11.63 -1.26 17.62
CA ASP A 58 -11.71 0.02 16.92
C ASP A 58 -10.86 0.06 15.64
N ALA A 59 -9.65 -0.54 15.67
CA ALA A 59 -8.79 -0.63 14.50
C ALA A 59 -9.37 -1.60 13.45
N THR A 60 -9.94 -2.70 13.92
CA THR A 60 -10.59 -3.72 13.07
C THR A 60 -11.84 -3.14 12.40
N ARG A 61 -12.65 -2.42 13.17
CA ARG A 61 -13.82 -1.68 12.68
C ARG A 61 -13.41 -0.65 11.62
N LYS A 62 -12.34 0.12 11.86
CA LYS A 62 -11.79 1.06 10.86
C LYS A 62 -11.33 0.35 9.58
N ALA A 63 -10.71 -0.84 9.68
CA ALA A 63 -10.29 -1.62 8.52
C ALA A 63 -11.49 -2.09 7.68
N ILE A 64 -12.56 -2.57 8.32
CA ILE A 64 -13.82 -2.91 7.63
C ILE A 64 -14.41 -1.65 6.99
N TYR A 65 -14.47 -0.51 7.70
CA TYR A 65 -15.00 0.74 7.14
C TYR A 65 -14.16 1.32 5.99
N ALA A 66 -12.84 1.10 5.99
CA ALA A 66 -11.99 1.48 4.87
C ALA A 66 -12.31 0.67 3.61
N ALA A 67 -12.68 -0.61 3.75
CA ALA A 67 -13.17 -1.44 2.65
C ALA A 67 -14.63 -1.14 2.26
N ILE A 68 -15.47 -0.72 3.23
CA ILE A 68 -16.85 -0.26 3.00
C ILE A 68 -16.86 1.04 2.17
N ARG A 69 -15.95 1.97 2.46
CA ARG A 69 -15.87 3.23 1.70
C ARG A 69 -15.76 2.85 0.23
N PRO A 70 -16.74 3.23 -0.62
CA PRO A 70 -16.48 3.29 -2.05
C PRO A 70 -15.17 4.06 -2.17
N ALA A 71 -14.17 3.56 -2.90
CA ALA A 71 -12.96 4.32 -3.19
C ALA A 71 -13.45 5.72 -3.55
N ALA A 72 -13.23 6.70 -2.65
CA ALA A 72 -14.07 7.88 -2.57
C ALA A 72 -14.19 8.42 -3.98
N GLN A 73 -15.37 8.25 -4.61
CA GLN A 73 -15.47 8.47 -6.05
C GLN A 73 -14.95 9.89 -6.25
N SER A 74 -13.87 9.99 -7.01
CA SER A 74 -13.11 11.22 -7.12
C SER A 74 -14.10 12.35 -7.31
N ARG A 75 -14.02 13.41 -6.51
CA ARG A 75 -14.95 14.54 -6.66
C ARG A 75 -14.88 15.15 -8.07
N PHE A 76 -13.81 14.88 -8.83
CA PHE A 76 -13.72 15.21 -10.25
C PHE A 76 -14.69 14.43 -11.16
N VAL A 77 -15.45 13.46 -10.64
CA VAL A 77 -16.49 12.70 -11.36
C VAL A 77 -17.87 13.34 -11.18
N SER A 78 -18.16 13.92 -10.01
CA SER A 78 -19.48 14.44 -9.66
C SER A 78 -19.58 15.97 -9.64
N MET A 79 -18.46 16.67 -9.51
CA MET A 79 -18.40 18.13 -9.45
C MET A 79 -18.68 18.77 -10.82
N SER A 80 -19.27 19.97 -10.80
CA SER A 80 -19.48 20.75 -12.03
C SER A 80 -18.26 21.62 -12.39
N GLU A 81 -18.14 21.99 -13.67
CA GLU A 81 -17.12 22.94 -14.15
C GLU A 81 -17.16 24.28 -13.39
N ALA A 82 -18.36 24.82 -13.19
CA ALA A 82 -18.56 26.12 -12.55
C ALA A 82 -18.17 26.09 -11.07
N GLU A 83 -18.56 25.04 -10.36
CA GLU A 83 -18.15 24.81 -8.97
C GLU A 83 -16.62 24.77 -8.89
N PHE A 84 -15.98 23.95 -9.73
CA PHE A 84 -14.52 23.82 -9.70
C PHE A 84 -13.80 25.10 -10.08
N THR A 85 -14.26 25.81 -11.12
CA THR A 85 -13.63 27.07 -11.56
C THR A 85 -13.67 28.13 -10.45
N ALA A 86 -14.78 28.22 -9.71
CA ALA A 86 -14.96 29.17 -8.61
C ALA A 86 -14.08 28.90 -7.38
N MET A 87 -13.52 27.68 -7.24
CA MET A 87 -12.67 27.32 -6.10
C MET A 87 -11.36 28.11 -6.06
N SER A 88 -10.87 28.37 -4.85
CA SER A 88 -9.54 28.94 -4.63
C SER A 88 -8.43 27.96 -5.04
N ALA A 89 -7.19 28.43 -5.15
CA ALA A 89 -6.04 27.56 -5.45
C ALA A 89 -5.82 26.49 -4.38
N SER A 90 -5.99 26.84 -3.10
CA SER A 90 -5.89 25.91 -1.97
C SER A 90 -6.99 24.87 -1.98
N ASP A 91 -8.23 25.25 -2.31
CA ASP A 91 -9.33 24.30 -2.38
C ASP A 91 -9.15 23.34 -3.57
N LYS A 92 -8.71 23.84 -4.73
CA LYS A 92 -8.36 23.01 -5.89
C LYS A 92 -7.26 22.03 -5.56
N ALA A 93 -6.20 22.49 -4.89
CA ALA A 93 -5.11 21.64 -4.43
C ALA A 93 -5.61 20.57 -3.45
N MET A 94 -6.47 20.92 -2.49
CA MET A 94 -7.07 19.95 -1.58
C MET A 94 -7.89 18.88 -2.32
N ARG A 95 -8.66 19.26 -3.36
CA ARG A 95 -9.38 18.27 -4.19
C ARG A 95 -8.44 17.34 -4.94
N VAL A 96 -7.30 17.85 -5.43
CA VAL A 96 -6.26 16.99 -6.01
C VAL A 96 -5.71 16.03 -4.95
N HIS A 97 -5.41 16.49 -3.73
CA HIS A 97 -4.96 15.60 -2.65
C HIS A 97 -5.97 14.49 -2.32
N GLU A 98 -7.25 14.84 -2.20
CA GLU A 98 -8.36 13.91 -2.01
C GLU A 98 -8.49 12.91 -3.16
N HIS A 99 -8.32 13.37 -4.41
CA HIS A 99 -8.37 12.51 -5.61
C HIS A 99 -7.34 11.38 -5.55
N TYR A 100 -6.15 11.68 -5.05
CA TYR A 100 -5.10 10.69 -4.86
C TYR A 100 -5.23 9.91 -3.54
N GLY A 101 -6.34 10.01 -2.81
CA GLY A 101 -6.59 9.24 -1.58
C GLY A 101 -5.57 9.53 -0.47
N GLU A 102 -5.14 10.79 -0.37
CA GLU A 102 -4.11 11.24 0.58
C GLU A 102 -2.81 10.45 0.43
N ALA A 103 -2.48 10.03 -0.80
CA ALA A 103 -1.31 9.22 -1.12
C ALA A 103 -0.18 10.06 -1.74
N LEU A 104 -0.13 11.36 -1.47
CA LEU A 104 0.90 12.27 -1.97
C LEU A 104 1.72 12.81 -0.79
N ALA A 105 3.02 12.97 -1.02
CA ALA A 105 3.94 13.60 -0.07
C ALA A 105 5.05 14.34 -0.83
N VAL A 106 5.66 15.32 -0.19
CA VAL A 106 6.88 15.97 -0.68
C VAL A 106 8.12 15.39 -0.02
N ASP A 107 9.28 15.50 -0.67
CA ASP A 107 10.56 15.22 -0.01
C ASP A 107 10.86 16.22 1.12
N ALA A 108 11.95 15.99 1.86
CA ALA A 108 12.35 16.83 2.98
C ALA A 108 12.57 18.31 2.59
N ASN A 109 12.89 18.60 1.32
CA ASN A 109 13.07 19.96 0.82
C ASN A 109 11.78 20.59 0.26
N GLY A 110 10.67 19.85 0.25
CA GLY A 110 9.38 20.32 -0.27
C GLY A 110 9.30 20.42 -1.80
N GLN A 111 10.25 19.85 -2.54
CA GLN A 111 10.39 20.04 -3.98
C GLN A 111 9.84 18.87 -4.80
N LEU A 112 10.23 17.65 -4.45
CA LEU A 112 9.91 16.45 -5.18
C LEU A 112 8.63 15.83 -4.66
N LEU A 113 7.67 15.65 -5.55
CA LEU A 113 6.44 14.94 -5.26
C LEU A 113 6.66 13.44 -5.33
N SER A 114 6.08 12.71 -4.40
CA SER A 114 6.00 11.26 -4.44
C SER A 114 4.58 10.81 -4.20
N ARG A 115 4.24 9.67 -4.81
CA ARG A 115 2.97 8.99 -4.60
C ARG A 115 3.19 7.63 -3.97
N TYR A 116 2.32 7.30 -3.04
CA TYR A 116 2.28 5.99 -2.43
C TYR A 116 1.49 5.02 -3.31
N GLU A 117 2.16 3.97 -3.79
CA GLU A 117 1.60 2.93 -4.64
C GLU A 117 2.22 1.59 -4.26
N ASN A 118 1.40 0.53 -4.17
CA ASN A 118 1.85 -0.85 -3.94
C ASN A 118 2.84 -0.97 -2.76
N GLY A 119 2.54 -0.29 -1.65
CA GLY A 119 3.32 -0.40 -0.43
C GLY A 119 4.52 0.55 -0.30
N ILE A 120 4.87 1.29 -1.35
CA ILE A 120 6.05 2.16 -1.39
C ILE A 120 5.76 3.56 -1.94
N TRP A 121 6.61 4.51 -1.57
CA TRP A 121 6.62 5.87 -2.10
C TRP A 121 7.51 5.96 -3.35
N LYS A 122 6.92 6.34 -4.48
CA LYS A 122 7.63 6.56 -5.75
C LYS A 122 7.63 8.04 -6.11
N VAL A 123 8.79 8.55 -6.48
CA VAL A 123 8.92 9.93 -6.97
C VAL A 123 8.20 10.07 -8.30
N ILE A 124 7.40 11.13 -8.46
CA ILE A 124 6.75 11.50 -9.71
C ILE A 124 7.48 12.70 -10.29
N THR A 125 7.72 12.70 -11.60
CA THR A 125 8.34 13.85 -12.25
C THR A 125 7.36 15.04 -12.25
N PRO A 126 7.85 16.30 -12.14
CA PRO A 126 6.98 17.47 -12.17
C PRO A 126 6.11 17.55 -13.43
N SER A 127 6.65 17.15 -14.58
CA SER A 127 5.96 17.15 -15.88
C SER A 127 4.83 16.13 -15.93
N ASP A 128 5.05 14.93 -15.41
CA ASP A 128 4.02 13.89 -15.40
C ASP A 128 2.90 14.24 -14.43
N PHE A 129 3.24 14.75 -13.24
CA PHE A 129 2.23 15.18 -12.28
C PHE A 129 1.42 16.38 -12.80
N ALA A 130 2.05 17.35 -13.45
CA ALA A 130 1.34 18.47 -14.08
C ALA A 130 0.38 17.99 -15.18
N ARG A 131 0.77 16.98 -15.97
CA ARG A 131 -0.11 16.36 -16.97
C ARG A 131 -1.32 15.69 -16.34
N ASP A 132 -1.13 14.97 -15.24
CA ASP A 132 -2.24 14.34 -14.51
C ASP A 132 -3.23 15.38 -13.96
N VAL A 133 -2.72 16.46 -13.35
CA VAL A 133 -3.54 17.56 -12.85
C VAL A 133 -4.29 18.25 -14.00
N ALA A 134 -3.65 18.46 -15.14
CA ALA A 134 -4.34 18.96 -16.34
C ALA A 134 -5.46 18.01 -16.79
N GLY A 135 -5.25 16.70 -16.72
CA GLY A 135 -6.28 15.69 -16.98
C GLY A 135 -7.47 15.77 -16.02
N LEU A 136 -7.27 16.22 -14.78
CA LEU A 136 -8.36 16.49 -13.84
C LEU A 136 -9.21 17.70 -14.26
N PHE A 137 -8.56 18.79 -14.71
CA PHE A 137 -9.28 19.95 -15.26
C PHE A 137 -10.08 19.56 -16.51
N GLN A 138 -9.47 18.78 -17.42
CA GLN A 138 -10.13 18.31 -18.64
C GLN A 138 -11.37 17.46 -18.36
N ARG A 139 -11.33 16.58 -17.36
CA ARG A 139 -12.49 15.76 -16.95
C ARG A 139 -13.68 16.63 -16.54
N LEU A 140 -13.41 17.75 -15.86
CA LEU A 140 -14.40 18.73 -15.46
C LEU A 140 -14.74 19.75 -16.56
N ARG A 141 -14.13 19.63 -17.75
CA ARG A 141 -14.19 20.62 -18.84
C ARG A 141 -13.75 22.03 -18.42
N ALA A 142 -12.99 22.14 -17.32
CA ALA A 142 -12.54 23.41 -16.79
C ALA A 142 -11.32 23.94 -17.58
N PRO A 143 -11.28 25.24 -17.90
CA PRO A 143 -10.16 25.83 -18.62
C PRO A 143 -8.90 25.93 -17.74
N PHE A 144 -7.75 25.55 -18.29
CA PHE A 144 -6.46 25.63 -17.60
C PHE A 144 -5.38 26.26 -18.48
N SER A 145 -4.31 26.68 -17.82
CA SER A 145 -3.05 27.11 -18.44
C SER A 145 -1.89 26.52 -17.65
N SER A 146 -0.69 26.52 -18.21
CA SER A 146 0.53 26.08 -17.50
C SER A 146 0.69 26.78 -16.15
N GLY A 147 0.48 28.09 -16.09
CA GLY A 147 0.56 28.87 -14.85
C GLY A 147 -0.50 28.49 -13.81
N ARG A 148 -1.73 28.18 -14.24
CA ARG A 148 -2.79 27.71 -13.31
C ARG A 148 -2.47 26.34 -12.73
N ILE A 149 -2.00 25.42 -13.57
CA ILE A 149 -1.60 24.08 -13.12
C ILE A 149 -0.42 24.19 -12.15
N ALA A 150 0.61 24.96 -12.49
CA ALA A 150 1.76 25.19 -11.62
C ALA A 150 1.33 25.78 -10.27
N SER A 151 0.44 26.78 -10.26
CA SER A 151 -0.08 27.35 -9.02
C SER A 151 -0.81 26.32 -8.15
N VAL A 152 -1.62 25.43 -8.72
CA VAL A 152 -2.28 24.35 -7.96
C VAL A 152 -1.25 23.36 -7.41
N VAL A 153 -0.25 22.96 -8.20
CA VAL A 153 0.79 22.03 -7.78
C VAL A 153 1.65 22.62 -6.65
N GLU A 154 2.10 23.87 -6.78
CA GLU A 154 2.87 24.53 -5.73
C GLU A 154 2.05 24.73 -4.46
N THR A 155 0.76 25.08 -4.59
CA THR A 155 -0.15 25.16 -3.43
C THR A 155 -0.33 23.80 -2.76
N LEU A 156 -0.45 22.73 -3.56
CA LEU A 156 -0.57 21.35 -3.05
C LEU A 156 0.63 20.92 -2.22
N LYS A 157 1.85 21.27 -2.65
CA LYS A 157 3.09 20.96 -1.91
C LYS A 157 3.10 21.55 -0.49
N LEU A 158 2.39 22.66 -0.26
CA LEU A 158 2.25 23.28 1.07
C LEU A 158 1.25 22.53 1.97
N ILE A 159 0.34 21.75 1.39
CA ILE A 159 -0.75 21.07 2.10
C ILE A 159 -0.36 19.64 2.48
N ILE A 160 0.30 18.93 1.56
CA ILE A 160 0.60 17.50 1.72
C ILE A 160 1.77 17.28 2.70
N PRO A 161 1.82 16.11 3.38
CA PRO A 161 2.87 15.83 4.35
C PRO A 161 4.27 15.78 3.71
N GLN A 162 5.27 16.12 4.51
CA GLN A 162 6.67 15.87 4.19
C GLN A 162 7.03 14.42 4.53
N GLN A 163 7.82 13.78 3.68
CA GLN A 163 8.34 12.44 3.92
C GLN A 163 9.33 12.44 5.08
N GLU A 164 9.23 11.43 5.93
CA GLU A 164 10.26 11.13 6.92
C GLU A 164 11.25 10.09 6.39
N ALA A 165 12.32 9.86 7.15
CA ALA A 165 13.25 8.78 6.84
C ALA A 165 12.59 7.42 7.10
N PRO A 166 12.63 6.48 6.13
CA PRO A 166 12.17 5.11 6.39
C PRO A 166 12.97 4.50 7.54
N ALA A 167 12.27 3.85 8.47
CA ALA A 167 12.92 3.18 9.57
C ALA A 167 13.78 2.02 9.04
N ARG A 168 15.08 2.01 9.37
CA ARG A 168 16.04 1.01 8.87
C ARG A 168 15.66 -0.44 9.20
N ARG A 169 14.94 -0.64 10.31
CA ARG A 169 14.44 -1.95 10.75
C ARG A 169 13.30 -2.52 9.89
N LEU A 170 12.74 -1.73 8.97
CA LEU A 170 11.59 -2.14 8.17
C LEU A 170 12.06 -2.64 6.80
N ILE A 171 11.73 -3.88 6.49
CA ILE A 171 11.97 -4.47 5.17
C ILE A 171 10.61 -4.67 4.49
N GLY A 172 10.42 -3.99 3.36
CA GLY A 172 9.23 -4.18 2.53
C GLY A 172 9.35 -5.45 1.69
N PHE A 173 8.27 -6.21 1.60
CA PHE A 173 8.06 -7.36 0.71
C PHE A 173 6.84 -7.10 -0.17
N ARG A 174 6.55 -7.92 -1.16
CA ARG A 174 5.36 -7.73 -2.01
C ARG A 174 4.05 -7.81 -1.22
N ASN A 175 4.01 -8.63 -0.17
CA ASN A 175 2.81 -8.90 0.63
C ASN A 175 2.75 -8.16 1.99
N GLY A 176 3.72 -7.29 2.30
CA GLY A 176 3.74 -6.54 3.56
C GLY A 176 5.13 -6.07 3.99
N VAL A 177 5.30 -5.83 5.29
CA VAL A 177 6.51 -5.25 5.88
C VAL A 177 6.91 -6.06 7.10
N LEU A 178 8.17 -6.50 7.13
CA LEU A 178 8.81 -7.12 8.28
C LEU A 178 9.52 -6.06 9.12
N ASP A 179 9.25 -6.04 10.42
CA ASP A 179 10.06 -5.31 11.40
C ASP A 179 11.14 -6.25 11.96
N THR A 180 12.41 -6.01 11.61
CA THR A 180 13.54 -6.89 11.97
C THR A 180 13.86 -6.88 13.46
N GLN A 181 13.40 -5.87 14.20
CA GLN A 181 13.64 -5.78 15.64
C GLN A 181 12.64 -6.63 16.43
N SER A 182 11.37 -6.59 16.03
CA SER A 182 10.30 -7.35 16.70
C SER A 182 10.03 -8.72 16.07
N GLY A 183 10.48 -8.94 14.84
CA GLY A 183 10.14 -10.11 14.02
C GLY A 183 8.70 -10.10 13.50
N LEU A 184 7.94 -9.01 13.72
CA LEU A 184 6.54 -8.93 13.33
C LEU A 184 6.40 -8.58 11.84
N PHE A 185 5.57 -9.37 11.15
CA PHE A 185 5.14 -9.05 9.80
C PHE A 185 3.78 -8.35 9.82
N SER A 186 3.65 -7.25 9.09
CA SER A 186 2.45 -6.40 9.07
C SER A 186 2.12 -5.92 7.65
N PRO A 187 0.89 -5.45 7.38
CA PRO A 187 0.59 -4.84 6.09
C PRO A 187 1.42 -3.58 5.85
N HIS A 188 1.50 -3.18 4.58
CA HIS A 188 2.10 -1.90 4.24
C HIS A 188 1.36 -0.71 4.88
N SER A 189 2.12 0.32 5.21
CA SER A 189 1.60 1.60 5.66
C SER A 189 2.35 2.75 5.00
N LYS A 190 1.61 3.81 4.66
CA LYS A 190 2.16 5.10 4.19
C LYS A 190 3.16 5.68 5.20
N SER A 191 2.87 5.51 6.50
CA SER A 191 3.68 6.03 7.61
C SER A 191 5.03 5.34 7.77
N HIS A 192 5.27 4.23 7.06
CA HIS A 192 6.59 3.56 7.08
C HIS A 192 7.59 4.22 6.14
N TRP A 193 7.12 5.09 5.22
CA TRP A 193 7.97 5.84 4.28
C TRP A 193 8.91 4.98 3.42
N LEU A 194 8.59 3.69 3.25
CA LEU A 194 9.37 2.78 2.43
C LEU A 194 9.38 3.25 0.98
N ARG A 195 10.56 3.20 0.35
CA ARG A 195 10.77 3.61 -1.05
C ARG A 195 11.04 2.42 -1.97
N THR A 196 11.40 1.30 -1.37
CA THR A 196 11.73 0.04 -2.04
C THR A 196 11.12 -1.10 -1.26
N LEU A 197 10.88 -2.20 -1.96
CA LEU A 197 10.52 -3.48 -1.38
C LEU A 197 11.27 -4.58 -2.14
N CYS A 198 11.44 -5.73 -1.49
CA CYS A 198 11.86 -6.97 -2.11
C CYS A 198 10.71 -7.51 -2.96
N ASP A 199 10.97 -7.81 -4.24
CA ASP A 199 9.95 -8.37 -5.15
C ASP A 199 9.74 -9.88 -4.94
N VAL A 200 9.56 -10.26 -3.68
CA VAL A 200 9.22 -11.61 -3.21
C VAL A 200 8.23 -11.48 -2.07
N ASP A 201 7.44 -12.54 -1.87
CA ASP A 201 6.53 -12.62 -0.73
C ASP A 201 7.27 -13.13 0.50
N PHE A 202 6.98 -12.54 1.65
CA PHE A 202 7.44 -13.06 2.93
C PHE A 202 6.54 -14.21 3.36
N THR A 203 7.15 -15.32 3.77
CA THR A 203 6.47 -16.46 4.37
C THR A 203 7.01 -16.68 5.78
N PRO A 204 6.14 -16.89 6.79
CA PRO A 204 6.62 -17.27 8.11
C PRO A 204 7.28 -18.66 8.08
N PRO A 205 8.16 -18.95 9.05
CA PRO A 205 8.80 -20.25 9.14
C PRO A 205 7.78 -21.39 9.23
N VAL A 206 7.97 -22.45 8.44
CA VAL A 206 7.17 -23.68 8.51
C VAL A 206 7.81 -24.64 9.52
N GLU A 207 7.01 -25.48 10.17
CA GLU A 207 7.53 -26.50 11.08
C GLU A 207 8.48 -27.45 10.32
N GLY A 208 9.69 -27.63 10.87
CA GLY A 208 10.74 -28.43 10.23
C GLY A 208 11.45 -27.74 9.05
N GLU A 209 11.22 -26.44 8.83
CA GLU A 209 11.92 -25.68 7.80
C GLU A 209 13.43 -25.62 8.08
N THR A 210 14.22 -26.08 7.11
CA THR A 210 15.69 -25.99 7.14
C THR A 210 16.20 -25.45 5.81
N LEU A 211 17.32 -24.72 5.84
CA LEU A 211 17.96 -24.22 4.61
C LEU A 211 18.30 -25.36 3.63
N GLU A 212 18.72 -26.51 4.15
CA GLU A 212 19.03 -27.72 3.36
C GLU A 212 17.88 -28.17 2.47
N THR A 213 16.66 -28.18 3.03
CA THR A 213 15.49 -28.77 2.39
C THR A 213 14.62 -27.73 1.69
N HIS A 214 14.52 -26.53 2.25
CA HIS A 214 13.62 -25.46 1.78
C HIS A 214 14.34 -24.37 0.98
N ALA A 215 15.67 -24.31 1.04
CA ALA A 215 16.50 -23.43 0.22
C ALA A 215 17.71 -24.17 -0.40
N PRO A 216 17.51 -25.28 -1.12
CA PRO A 216 18.58 -26.21 -1.50
C PRO A 216 19.67 -25.56 -2.36
N ASN A 217 19.33 -24.57 -3.19
CA ASN A 217 20.31 -23.82 -3.99
C ASN A 217 21.16 -22.89 -3.13
N PHE A 218 20.53 -22.18 -2.19
CA PHE A 218 21.25 -21.34 -1.23
C PHE A 218 22.14 -22.19 -0.32
N TRP A 219 21.64 -23.34 0.13
CA TRP A 219 22.42 -24.30 0.91
C TRP A 219 23.66 -24.79 0.16
N ARG A 220 23.52 -25.24 -1.09
CA ARG A 220 24.67 -25.69 -1.91
C ARG A 220 25.68 -24.58 -2.14
N TRP A 221 25.21 -23.34 -2.33
CA TRP A 221 26.09 -22.18 -2.44
C TRP A 221 26.83 -21.92 -1.13
N LEU A 222 26.11 -21.93 -0.01
CA LEU A 222 26.63 -21.66 1.32
C LEU A 222 27.67 -22.71 1.73
N ASP A 223 27.37 -23.98 1.52
CA ASP A 223 28.27 -25.10 1.78
C ASP A 223 29.55 -25.02 0.93
N ARG A 224 29.40 -24.64 -0.35
CA ARG A 224 30.54 -24.39 -1.24
C ARG A 224 31.38 -23.19 -0.80
N ALA A 225 30.76 -22.08 -0.40
CA ALA A 225 31.45 -20.89 0.10
C ALA A 225 32.19 -21.16 1.42
N ALA A 226 31.63 -22.04 2.24
CA ALA A 226 32.22 -22.52 3.48
C ALA A 226 33.24 -23.65 3.29
N SER A 227 33.43 -24.18 2.07
CA SER A 227 34.25 -25.37 1.79
C SER A 227 33.87 -26.59 2.63
N GLY A 228 32.58 -26.78 2.90
CA GLY A 228 32.05 -27.85 3.76
C GLY A 228 32.32 -27.66 5.26
N ASN A 229 32.88 -26.52 5.69
CA ASN A 229 33.15 -26.25 7.10
C ASN A 229 31.91 -25.64 7.80
N PRO A 230 31.32 -26.31 8.81
CA PRO A 230 30.12 -25.83 9.48
C PRO A 230 30.32 -24.50 10.23
N THR A 231 31.47 -24.28 10.86
CA THR A 231 31.76 -23.03 11.57
C THR A 231 31.82 -21.84 10.62
N LYS A 232 32.50 -22.01 9.47
CA LYS A 232 32.59 -20.97 8.44
C LYS A 232 31.22 -20.66 7.83
N ARG A 233 30.36 -21.66 7.72
CA ARG A 233 28.97 -21.47 7.28
C ARG A 233 28.20 -20.59 8.27
N ASP A 234 28.31 -20.86 9.57
CA ASP A 234 27.64 -20.05 10.59
C ASP A 234 28.16 -18.61 10.61
N GLU A 235 29.47 -18.39 10.40
CA GLU A 235 30.05 -17.06 10.24
C GLU A 235 29.48 -16.31 9.02
N ILE A 236 29.34 -16.98 7.88
CA ILE A 236 28.73 -16.40 6.68
C ILE A 236 27.26 -16.04 6.94
N LEU A 237 26.50 -16.92 7.60
CA LEU A 237 25.10 -16.65 7.97
C LEU A 237 24.99 -15.46 8.91
N ALA A 238 25.86 -15.37 9.92
CA ALA A 238 25.91 -14.24 10.83
C ALA A 238 26.23 -12.93 10.08
N ALA A 239 27.18 -12.96 9.14
CA ALA A 239 27.50 -11.80 8.29
C ALA A 239 26.32 -11.37 7.41
N LEU A 240 25.64 -12.32 6.76
CA LEU A 240 24.45 -12.04 5.95
C LEU A 240 23.30 -11.48 6.79
N PHE A 241 23.11 -12.00 8.00
CA PHE A 241 22.11 -11.50 8.94
C PHE A 241 22.44 -10.07 9.39
N MET A 242 23.71 -9.75 9.66
CA MET A 242 24.14 -8.39 10.03
C MET A 242 23.90 -7.36 8.92
N VAL A 243 23.88 -7.76 7.63
CA VAL A 243 23.53 -6.85 6.52
C VAL A 243 22.04 -6.50 6.53
N LEU A 244 21.20 -7.33 7.13
CA LEU A 244 19.75 -7.13 7.25
C LEU A 244 19.34 -6.38 8.54
N ALA A 245 20.27 -6.16 9.48
CA ALA A 245 20.03 -5.62 10.82
C ALA A 245 20.15 -4.08 10.91
#